data_AF-A0A818VU56-F1
#
_entry.id   AF-A0A818VU56-F1
#
_cell.length_a   1.000
_cell.length_b   1.000
_cell.length_c   1.000
_cell.angle_alpha   90.00
_cell.angle_beta   90.00
_cell.angle_gamma   90.00
#
_symmetry.space_group_name_H-M   'P 1'
#
loop_
_entity.id
_entity.type
_entity.pdbx_description
1 polymer ?
#
loop_
_entity_poly.entity_id
_entity_poly.type
_entity_poly.pdbx_seq_one_letter_code
_entity_poly.pdbx_strand_id
1 'polypeptide(L)'
;MDRKLRSSVKNHALVLLLILGLGNQLVDVPFYLNFIVHSSVVPANPSICILWWFTDIGMYNGEGILLAWTAFERHIIIFHDRWISTRKRRIIVHYLPLLFLILYIFIFYIYAFYGFPCENTYDYTLPYCNQSP
;
A
#
# COMPACT_ATOMS: atom_id res chain seq x y z
N MET A 1 8.11 25.31 -14.94
CA MET A 1 7.91 23.93 -14.44
C MET A 1 7.18 23.12 -15.51
N ASP A 2 7.90 22.22 -16.16
CA ASP A 2 7.53 21.65 -17.46
C ASP A 2 6.38 20.61 -17.39
N ARG A 3 5.24 20.95 -18.02
CA ARG A 3 4.04 20.09 -18.09
C ARG A 3 4.33 18.76 -18.80
N LYS A 4 5.35 18.72 -19.67
CA LYS A 4 5.83 17.51 -20.35
C LYS A 4 6.50 16.52 -19.41
N LEU A 5 7.13 16.99 -18.31
CA LEU A 5 7.76 16.11 -17.33
C LEU A 5 6.70 15.35 -16.52
N ARG A 6 5.61 16.02 -16.08
CA ARG A 6 4.46 15.36 -15.43
C ARG A 6 3.73 14.36 -16.33
N SER A 7 3.81 14.52 -17.65
CA SER A 7 3.14 13.65 -18.63
C SER A 7 3.89 12.33 -18.94
N SER A 8 5.07 12.11 -18.36
CA SER A 8 5.73 10.81 -18.48
C SER A 8 4.97 9.77 -17.64
N VAL A 9 4.53 8.69 -18.27
CA VAL A 9 3.82 7.54 -17.65
C VAL A 9 4.55 7.06 -16.37
N LYS A 10 5.87 7.15 -16.38
CA LYS A 10 6.78 6.81 -15.26
C LYS A 10 6.53 7.59 -13.98
N ASN A 11 6.02 8.82 -14.09
CA ASN A 11 5.83 9.70 -12.94
C ASN A 11 4.51 9.44 -12.23
N HIS A 12 3.50 8.87 -12.89
CA HIS A 12 2.22 8.60 -12.25
C HIS A 12 2.34 7.53 -11.17
N ALA A 13 2.97 6.39 -11.49
CA ALA A 13 3.16 5.32 -10.52
C ALA A 13 4.10 5.73 -9.37
N LEU A 14 5.13 6.53 -9.66
CA LEU A 14 6.03 7.06 -8.62
C LEU A 14 5.33 8.07 -7.70
N VAL A 15 4.52 8.97 -8.24
CA VAL A 15 3.70 9.89 -7.45
C VAL A 15 2.69 9.11 -6.60
N LEU A 16 2.09 8.06 -7.14
CA LEU A 16 1.16 7.20 -6.39
C LEU A 16 1.85 6.49 -5.23
N LEU A 17 3.04 5.91 -5.45
CA LEU A 17 3.86 5.32 -4.39
C LEU A 17 4.23 6.35 -3.30
N LEU A 18 4.59 7.58 -3.68
CA LEU A 18 4.90 8.64 -2.73
C LEU A 18 3.68 9.06 -1.91
N ILE A 19 2.49 9.13 -2.53
CA ILE A 19 1.25 9.46 -1.83
C ILE A 19 0.87 8.34 -0.85
N LEU A 20 0.98 7.08 -1.27
CA LEU A 20 0.71 5.93 -0.41
C LEU A 20 1.69 5.88 0.76
N GLY A 21 3.00 6.00 0.49
CA GLY A 21 4.04 5.99 1.53
C GLY A 21 3.89 7.15 2.51
N LEU A 22 3.56 8.35 2.03
CA LEU A 22 3.27 9.47 2.93
C LEU A 22 2.03 9.21 3.78
N GLY A 23 0.96 8.67 3.18
CA GLY A 23 -0.25 8.29 3.90
C GLY A 23 0.02 7.23 4.98
N ASN A 24 0.83 6.22 4.65
CA ASN A 24 1.23 5.16 5.56
C ASN A 24 2.00 5.74 6.76
N GLN A 25 3.01 6.56 6.50
CA GLN A 25 3.83 7.20 7.54
C GLN A 25 3.02 8.17 8.42
N LEU A 26 2.04 8.88 7.86
CA LEU A 26 1.16 9.77 8.63
C LEU A 26 0.22 9.03 9.57
N VAL A 27 0.01 7.73 9.40
CA VAL A 27 -0.81 6.90 10.29
C VAL A 27 0.07 6.09 11.24
N ASP A 28 1.09 5.40 10.71
CA ASP A 28 1.93 4.49 11.47
C ASP A 28 2.81 5.22 12.48
N VAL A 29 3.48 6.31 12.08
CA VAL A 29 4.39 7.05 12.98
C VAL A 29 3.65 7.63 14.18
N PRO A 30 2.49 8.33 14.03
CA PRO A 30 1.75 8.80 15.18
C PRO A 30 1.24 7.68 16.10
N PHE A 31 0.82 6.54 15.55
CA PHE A 31 0.37 5.39 16.35
C PHE A 31 1.54 4.80 17.15
N TYR A 32 2.70 4.66 16.53
CA TYR A 32 3.91 4.18 17.19
C TYR A 32 4.41 5.15 18.27
N LEU A 33 4.43 6.46 17.99
CA LEU A 33 4.80 7.49 18.98
C LEU A 33 3.83 7.48 20.17
N ASN A 34 2.52 7.37 19.92
CA ASN A 34 1.52 7.30 20.97
C ASN A 34 1.72 6.06 21.86
N PHE A 35 2.06 4.92 21.25
CA PHE A 35 2.40 3.69 21.96
C PHE A 35 3.64 3.84 22.84
N ILE A 36 4.72 4.49 22.35
CA ILE A 36 5.93 4.73 23.16
C ILE A 36 5.60 5.55 24.42
N VAL A 37 4.75 6.57 24.31
CA VAL A 37 4.38 7.43 25.42
C VAL A 37 3.54 6.69 26.46
N HIS A 38 2.56 5.89 26.03
CA HIS A 38 1.60 5.23 26.92
C HIS A 38 1.99 3.80 27.31
N SER A 39 3.06 3.26 26.72
CA SER A 39 3.47 1.84 26.82
C SER A 39 2.34 0.85 26.50
N SER A 40 1.33 1.31 25.77
CA SER A 40 0.13 0.57 25.43
C SER A 40 -0.62 1.26 24.29
N VAL A 41 -1.44 0.51 23.57
CA VAL A 41 -2.27 1.02 22.48
C VAL A 41 -3.52 1.71 23.06
N VAL A 42 -3.56 3.03 22.92
CA VAL A 42 -4.68 3.86 23.38
C VAL A 42 -5.32 4.55 22.18
N PRO A 43 -6.64 4.42 21.95
CA PRO A 43 -7.60 3.64 22.75
C PRO A 43 -7.49 2.13 22.50
N ALA A 44 -7.71 1.35 23.56
CA ALA A 44 -7.72 -0.12 23.51
C ALA A 44 -9.00 -0.63 22.83
N ASN A 45 -9.01 -0.54 21.50
CA ASN A 45 -10.13 -0.94 20.66
C ASN A 45 -9.63 -1.88 19.54
N PRO A 46 -10.25 -3.06 19.34
CA PRO A 46 -9.92 -3.97 18.24
C PRO A 46 -9.86 -3.31 16.88
N SER A 47 -10.73 -2.33 16.61
CA SER A 47 -10.73 -1.62 15.33
C SER A 47 -9.45 -0.82 15.07
N ILE A 48 -8.82 -0.27 16.12
CA ILE A 48 -7.55 0.45 16.00
C ILE A 48 -6.42 -0.53 15.66
N CYS A 49 -6.42 -1.70 16.28
CA CYS A 49 -5.44 -2.76 16.00
C CYS A 49 -5.55 -3.28 14.56
N ILE A 50 -6.76 -3.54 14.08
CA ILE A 50 -7.00 -3.96 12.69
C ILE A 50 -6.58 -2.86 11.71
N LEU A 51 -6.91 -1.60 12.00
CA LEU A 51 -6.49 -0.46 11.17
C LEU A 51 -4.97 -0.35 11.13
N TRP A 52 -4.30 -0.56 12.27
CA TRP A 52 -2.84 -0.54 12.35
C TRP A 52 -2.22 -1.68 11.56
N TRP A 53 -2.71 -2.92 11.69
CA TRP A 53 -2.27 -4.05 10.85
C TRP A 53 -2.49 -3.83 9.36
N PHE A 54 -3.63 -3.27 8.99
CA PHE A 54 -3.93 -2.96 7.60
C PHE A 54 -2.94 -1.94 7.02
N THR A 55 -2.50 -1.00 7.85
CA THR A 55 -1.53 0.03 7.48
C THR A 55 -0.10 -0.55 7.43
N ASP A 56 0.36 -1.14 8.53
CA ASP A 56 1.73 -1.68 8.68
C ASP A 56 2.00 -2.89 7.78
N ILE A 57 1.07 -3.84 7.69
CA ILE A 57 1.26 -5.05 6.87
C ILE A 57 0.63 -4.85 5.50
N GLY A 58 -0.63 -4.41 5.44
CA GLY A 58 -1.38 -4.33 4.19
C GLY A 58 -0.82 -3.30 3.22
N MET A 59 -0.75 -2.03 3.64
CA MET A 59 -0.27 -0.94 2.79
C MET A 59 1.22 -1.08 2.48
N TYR A 60 2.06 -1.42 3.47
CA TYR A 60 3.50 -1.59 3.26
C TYR A 60 3.82 -2.70 2.25
N ASN A 61 3.21 -3.88 2.36
CA ASN A 61 3.38 -4.92 1.35
C ASN A 61 2.79 -4.50 0.00
N GLY A 62 1.68 -3.77 0.00
CA GLY A 62 1.08 -3.18 -1.19
C GLY A 62 2.03 -2.24 -1.93
N GLU A 63 2.76 -1.38 -1.21
CA GLU A 63 3.80 -0.52 -1.76
C GLU A 63 4.93 -1.35 -2.39
N GLY A 64 5.37 -2.43 -1.73
CA GLY A 64 6.37 -3.35 -2.27
C GLY A 64 5.93 -3.99 -3.59
N ILE A 65 4.68 -4.47 -3.66
CA ILE A 65 4.09 -5.06 -4.88
C ILE A 65 4.00 -4.01 -6.00
N LEU A 66 3.53 -2.80 -5.68
CA LEU A 66 3.43 -1.71 -6.65
C LEU A 66 4.82 -1.30 -7.15
N LEU A 67 5.81 -1.21 -6.27
CA LEU A 67 7.18 -0.89 -6.63
C LEU A 67 7.78 -1.96 -7.55
N ALA A 68 7.57 -3.23 -7.24
CA ALA A 68 7.96 -4.34 -8.12
C ALA A 68 7.30 -4.22 -9.50
N TRP A 69 5.99 -3.95 -9.54
CA TRP A 69 5.26 -3.74 -10.79
C TRP A 69 5.84 -2.56 -11.59
N THR A 70 6.15 -1.43 -10.94
CA THR A 70 6.75 -0.29 -11.66
C THR A 70 8.12 -0.62 -12.25
N ALA A 71 8.89 -1.50 -11.62
CA ALA A 71 10.17 -1.97 -12.15
C ALA A 71 9.96 -2.87 -13.38
N PHE A 72 9.02 -3.82 -13.31
CA PHE A 72 8.63 -4.66 -14.46
C PHE A 72 8.10 -3.81 -15.62
N GLU A 73 7.23 -2.86 -15.32
CA GLU A 73 6.68 -1.97 -16.33
C GLU A 73 7.81 -1.22 -17.03
N ARG A 74 8.72 -0.58 -16.28
CA ARG A 74 9.89 0.13 -16.84
C ARG A 74 10.73 -0.76 -17.74
N HIS A 75 10.95 -2.01 -17.37
CA HIS A 75 11.65 -2.98 -18.18
C HIS A 75 10.92 -3.18 -19.54
N ILE A 76 9.61 -3.43 -19.51
CA ILE A 76 8.79 -3.58 -20.72
C ILE A 76 8.85 -2.31 -21.60
N ILE A 77 8.79 -1.11 -21.00
CA ILE A 77 8.87 0.15 -21.78
C ILE A 77 10.21 0.26 -22.53
N ILE A 78 11.31 -0.14 -21.90
CA ILE A 78 12.66 0.00 -22.47
C ILE A 78 12.89 -1.00 -23.60
N PHE A 79 12.49 -2.26 -23.40
CA PHE A 79 12.75 -3.34 -24.38
C PHE A 79 11.65 -3.50 -25.44
N HIS A 80 10.44 -3.01 -25.17
CA HIS A 80 9.26 -3.15 -26.05
C HIS A 80 8.50 -1.83 -26.23
N ASP A 81 9.19 -0.77 -26.66
CA ASP A 81 8.63 0.58 -26.85
C ASP A 81 7.34 0.62 -27.72
N ARG A 82 7.26 -0.23 -28.74
CA ARG A 82 6.08 -0.38 -29.64
C ARG A 82 4.81 -0.82 -28.92
N TRP A 83 4.91 -1.39 -27.72
CA TRP A 83 3.75 -1.80 -26.94
C TRP A 83 3.03 -0.61 -26.31
N ILE A 84 3.67 0.57 -26.19
CA ILE A 84 3.10 1.76 -25.53
C ILE A 84 2.87 2.92 -26.51
N SER A 85 3.13 2.71 -27.80
CA SER A 85 3.03 3.76 -28.83
C SER A 85 1.60 4.31 -29.01
N THR A 86 0.58 3.50 -28.74
CA THR A 86 -0.83 3.87 -28.90
C THR A 86 -1.52 4.09 -27.57
N ARG A 87 -2.40 5.11 -27.50
CA ARG A 87 -3.15 5.48 -26.29
C ARG A 87 -3.94 4.30 -25.69
N LYS A 88 -4.54 3.46 -26.55
CA LYS A 88 -5.27 2.24 -26.11
C LYS A 88 -4.34 1.21 -25.46
N ARG A 89 -3.16 0.95 -26.04
CA ARG A 89 -2.21 -0.02 -25.47
C ARG A 89 -1.60 0.49 -24.17
N ARG A 90 -1.35 1.80 -24.04
CA ARG A 90 -0.94 2.41 -22.78
C ARG A 90 -1.94 2.17 -21.65
N ILE A 91 -3.25 2.24 -21.93
CA ILE A 91 -4.28 1.94 -20.93
C ILE A 91 -4.18 0.47 -20.48
N ILE A 92 -4.03 -0.45 -21.43
CA ILE A 92 -4.00 -1.89 -21.16
C ILE A 92 -2.71 -2.32 -20.44
N VAL A 93 -1.56 -1.72 -20.75
CA VAL A 93 -0.25 -2.15 -20.22
C VAL A 93 0.14 -1.41 -18.94
N HIS A 94 -0.26 -0.14 -18.77
CA HIS A 94 0.09 0.66 -17.58
C HIS A 94 -1.07 0.76 -16.58
N TYR A 95 -2.21 1.29 -17.03
CA TYR A 95 -3.28 1.68 -16.09
C TYR A 95 -4.10 0.49 -15.60
N LEU A 96 -4.42 -0.47 -16.48
CA LEU A 96 -5.24 -1.63 -16.12
C LEU A 96 -4.54 -2.55 -15.11
N PRO A 97 -3.26 -2.92 -15.27
CA PRO A 97 -2.58 -3.77 -14.30
C PRO A 97 -2.36 -3.05 -12.98
N LEU A 98 -2.06 -1.75 -13.00
CA LEU A 98 -1.91 -0.96 -11.79
C LEU A 98 -3.22 -0.84 -11.02
N LEU A 99 -4.35 -0.61 -11.70
CA LEU A 99 -5.68 -0.63 -11.10
C LEU A 99 -6.01 -2.02 -10.53
N PHE A 100 -5.74 -3.08 -11.28
CA PHE A 100 -5.98 -4.45 -10.84
C PHE A 100 -5.17 -4.80 -9.60
N LEU A 101 -3.88 -4.43 -9.55
CA LEU A 101 -3.02 -4.66 -8.39
C LEU A 101 -3.50 -3.90 -7.16
N ILE A 102 -3.87 -2.62 -7.32
CA ILE A 102 -4.44 -1.84 -6.21
C ILE A 102 -5.69 -2.54 -5.68
N LEU A 103 -6.66 -2.85 -6.55
CA LEU A 103 -7.88 -3.53 -6.14
C LEU A 103 -7.59 -4.88 -5.47
N TYR A 104 -6.64 -5.66 -6.02
CA TYR A 104 -6.22 -6.92 -5.44
C TYR A 104 -5.66 -6.75 -4.02
N ILE A 105 -4.74 -5.82 -3.80
CA ILE A 105 -4.15 -5.53 -2.49
C ILE A 105 -5.26 -5.17 -1.49
N PHE A 106 -6.12 -4.20 -1.83
CA PHE A 106 -7.19 -3.76 -0.95
C PHE A 106 -8.18 -4.90 -0.64
N ILE A 107 -8.67 -5.60 -1.65
CA ILE A 107 -9.64 -6.70 -1.47
C ILE A 107 -9.03 -7.82 -0.65
N PHE A 108 -7.79 -8.24 -0.96
CA PHE A 108 -7.11 -9.31 -0.27
C PHE A 108 -6.93 -8.99 1.21
N TYR A 109 -6.38 -7.82 1.55
CA TYR A 109 -6.14 -7.46 2.95
C TYR A 109 -7.42 -7.15 3.71
N ILE A 110 -8.43 -6.51 3.09
CA ILE A 110 -9.75 -6.36 3.74
C ILE A 110 -10.35 -7.73 4.05
N TYR A 111 -10.31 -8.66 3.09
CA TYR A 111 -10.83 -10.01 3.31
C TYR A 111 -10.01 -10.78 4.36
N ALA A 112 -8.68 -10.65 4.35
CA ALA A 112 -7.82 -11.32 5.32
C ALA A 112 -8.08 -10.84 6.76
N PHE A 113 -8.27 -9.53 6.96
CA PHE A 113 -8.46 -8.97 8.30
C PHE A 113 -9.91 -8.99 8.80
N TYR A 114 -10.91 -8.85 7.92
CA TYR A 114 -12.33 -8.78 8.31
C TYR A 114 -13.13 -10.05 7.98
N GLY A 115 -12.68 -10.85 7.02
CA GLY A 115 -13.45 -11.97 6.46
C GLY A 115 -13.21 -13.31 7.14
N PHE A 116 -12.07 -13.52 7.80
CA PHE A 116 -11.81 -14.73 8.55
C PHE A 116 -12.46 -14.65 9.94
N PRO A 117 -13.34 -15.61 10.32
CA PRO A 117 -13.99 -15.64 11.64
C PRO A 117 -13.04 -16.17 12.73
N CYS A 118 -11.77 -15.81 12.67
CA CYS A 118 -10.83 -16.10 13.75
C CYS A 118 -11.09 -15.09 14.87
N GLU A 119 -11.21 -15.58 16.10
CA GLU A 119 -11.32 -14.72 17.27
C GLU A 119 -9.94 -14.07 17.50
N ASN A 120 -9.72 -12.93 16.85
CA ASN A 120 -8.46 -12.21 16.94
C ASN A 120 -8.27 -11.72 18.37
N THR A 121 -7.24 -12.23 19.02
CA THR A 121 -6.84 -11.79 20.35
C THR A 121 -5.81 -10.68 20.23
N TYR A 122 -6.12 -9.52 20.82
CA TYR A 122 -5.28 -8.33 20.74
C TYR A 122 -4.58 -8.10 22.07
N ASP A 123 -3.25 -7.99 22.06
CA ASP A 123 -2.49 -7.55 23.22
C ASP A 123 -2.08 -6.10 23.03
N TYR A 124 -2.82 -5.21 23.70
CA TYR A 124 -2.59 -3.78 23.63
C TYR A 124 -1.28 -3.34 24.32
N THR A 125 -0.58 -4.22 25.03
CA THR A 125 0.74 -3.92 25.62
C THR A 125 1.88 -4.10 24.61
N LEU A 126 1.58 -4.73 23.47
CA LEU A 126 2.54 -4.98 22.40
C LEU A 126 2.32 -4.01 21.23
N PRO A 127 3.40 -3.65 20.51
CA PRO A 127 3.28 -2.83 19.32
C PRO A 127 2.38 -3.54 18.31
N TYR A 128 1.65 -2.74 17.51
CA TYR A 128 0.69 -3.23 16.52
C TYR A 128 -0.33 -4.24 17.12
N CYS A 129 -0.57 -4.25 18.43
CA CYS A 129 -1.49 -5.17 19.12
C CYS A 129 -1.23 -6.67 18.89
N ASN A 130 -0.02 -7.05 18.50
CA ASN A 130 0.28 -8.43 18.14
C ASN A 130 0.38 -9.32 19.37
N GLN A 131 -0.48 -10.33 19.46
CA GLN A 131 -0.21 -11.48 20.31
C GLN A 131 0.73 -12.43 19.57
N SER A 132 1.98 -12.49 20.04
CA SER A 132 2.82 -13.65 19.75
C SER A 132 2.12 -14.90 20.31
N PRO A 133 2.07 -16.03 19.58
CA PRO A 133 2.09 -17.32 20.26
C PRO A 133 3.39 -17.50 21.06
#